data_AF-A0A7X6V4D7-F1
#
_entry.id   AF-A0A7X6V4D7-F1
#
_cell.length_a   1.000
_cell.length_b   1.000
_cell.length_c   1.000
_cell.angle_alpha   90.00
_cell.angle_beta   90.00
_cell.angle_gamma   90.00
#
_symmetry.space_group_name_H-M   'P 1'
#
loop_
_entity.id
_entity.type
_entity.pdbx_description
1 polymer ?
#
loop_
_entity_poly.entity_id
_entity_poly.type
_entity_poly.pdbx_seq_one_letter_code
_entity_poly.pdbx_strand_id
1 'polypeptide(L)'
;MKYLIRSIKYLIYFLILFFIIVGLLFLWQHAKNPDITFSGLFREGAMPKLVIFFLLVAAIYPALGFVKRKFHLNGDYSKYADTIEDTLKDAGYVVDKKDDEKVIFRHSKAMTRLTRMYEDAIKFDLTQDPIVVDGFRKDVDRILRAISYRITRGEEENTSNEA
;
A
#
# COMPACT_ATOMS: atom_id res chain seq x y z
N MET A 1 -4.64 6.78 15.53
CA MET A 1 -5.90 6.90 14.74
C MET A 1 -5.77 6.51 13.26
N LYS A 2 -4.62 6.71 12.59
CA LYS A 2 -4.43 6.31 11.17
C LYS A 2 -4.70 4.81 10.89
N TYR A 3 -4.38 3.91 11.83
CA TYR A 3 -4.65 2.46 11.69
C TYR A 3 -6.14 2.11 11.75
N LEU A 4 -6.94 2.79 12.57
CA LEU A 4 -8.39 2.59 12.64
C LEU A 4 -9.07 3.00 11.33
N ILE A 5 -8.70 4.16 10.78
CA ILE A 5 -9.22 4.65 9.50
C ILE A 5 -8.87 3.67 8.37
N ARG A 6 -7.63 3.15 8.35
CA ARG A 6 -7.24 2.09 7.41
C ARG A 6 -8.10 0.84 7.60
N SER A 7 -8.27 0.36 8.83
CA SER A 7 -9.09 -0.83 9.15
C SER A 7 -10.53 -0.70 8.64
N ILE A 8 -11.16 0.45 8.87
CA ILE A 8 -12.53 0.74 8.43
C ILE A 8 -12.63 0.72 6.90
N LYS A 9 -11.67 1.34 6.20
CA LYS A 9 -11.61 1.25 4.74
C LYS A 9 -11.59 -0.21 4.31
N TYR A 10 -10.63 -1.01 4.77
CA TYR A 10 -10.52 -2.42 4.40
C TYR A 10 -11.77 -3.24 4.76
N LEU A 11 -12.45 -2.95 5.87
CA LEU A 11 -13.74 -3.57 6.21
C LEU A 11 -14.78 -3.32 5.12
N ILE A 12 -14.94 -2.07 4.69
CA ILE A 12 -15.89 -1.69 3.63
C ILE A 12 -15.54 -2.42 2.32
N TYR A 13 -14.25 -2.50 1.95
CA TYR A 13 -13.85 -3.22 0.74
C TYR A 13 -14.12 -4.71 0.81
N PHE A 14 -13.81 -5.36 1.94
CA PHE A 14 -14.10 -6.77 2.12
C PHE A 14 -15.61 -7.05 2.08
N LEU A 15 -16.43 -6.16 2.63
CA LEU A 15 -17.89 -6.26 2.53
C LEU A 15 -18.37 -6.13 1.09
N ILE A 16 -17.93 -5.10 0.34
CA ILE A 16 -18.31 -4.92 -1.06
C ILE A 16 -17.91 -6.14 -1.89
N LEU A 17 -16.66 -6.60 -1.76
CA LEU A 17 -16.17 -7.77 -2.47
C LEU A 17 -16.97 -9.03 -2.10
N PHE A 18 -17.28 -9.21 -0.82
CA PHE A 18 -18.10 -10.31 -0.34
C PHE A 18 -19.50 -10.28 -0.95
N PHE A 19 -20.19 -9.14 -0.93
CA PHE A 19 -21.51 -9.00 -1.53
C PHE A 19 -21.50 -9.22 -3.04
N ILE A 20 -20.44 -8.80 -3.74
CA ILE A 20 -20.28 -9.09 -5.17
C ILE A 20 -20.16 -10.60 -5.39
N ILE A 21 -19.28 -11.28 -4.67
CA ILE A 21 -19.07 -12.73 -4.82
C ILE A 21 -20.33 -13.51 -4.45
N VAL A 22 -20.91 -13.24 -3.29
CA VAL A 22 -22.14 -13.91 -2.82
C VAL A 22 -23.31 -13.59 -3.73
N GLY A 23 -23.45 -12.35 -4.18
CA GLY A 23 -24.48 -11.95 -5.12
C GLY A 23 -24.35 -12.68 -6.47
N LEU A 24 -23.13 -12.87 -6.95
CA LEU A 24 -22.87 -13.60 -8.19
C LEU A 24 -23.14 -15.09 -8.04
N LEU A 25 -22.77 -15.69 -6.90
CA LEU A 25 -23.14 -17.06 -6.55
C LEU A 25 -24.65 -17.23 -6.42
N PHE A 26 -25.33 -16.27 -5.78
CA PHE A 26 -26.78 -16.25 -5.67
C PHE A 26 -27.45 -16.24 -7.03
N LEU A 27 -27.05 -15.32 -7.92
CA LEU A 27 -27.59 -15.24 -9.28
C LEU A 27 -27.36 -16.52 -10.06
N TRP A 28 -26.18 -17.13 -9.94
CA TRP A 28 -25.88 -18.40 -10.62
C TRP A 28 -26.74 -19.55 -10.08
N GLN A 29 -26.92 -19.65 -8.76
CA GLN A 29 -27.70 -20.72 -8.16
C GLN A 29 -29.20 -20.53 -8.42
N HIS A 30 -29.69 -19.30 -8.32
CA HIS A 30 -31.06 -18.92 -8.60
C HIS A 30 -31.44 -19.16 -10.07
N ALA A 31 -30.50 -18.95 -11.00
CA ALA A 31 -30.68 -19.30 -12.41
C ALA A 31 -30.89 -20.81 -12.64
N LYS A 32 -30.40 -21.67 -11.74
CA LYS A 32 -30.58 -23.13 -11.82
C LYS A 32 -31.80 -23.61 -11.02
N ASN A 33 -32.05 -23.01 -9.87
CA ASN A 33 -33.13 -23.36 -8.94
C ASN A 33 -33.76 -22.07 -8.39
N PRO A 34 -34.92 -21.63 -8.92
CA PRO A 34 -35.55 -20.36 -8.54
C PRO A 34 -36.01 -20.30 -7.07
N ASP A 35 -36.22 -21.46 -6.43
CA ASP A 35 -36.71 -21.53 -5.05
C ASP A 35 -35.65 -21.22 -3.99
N ILE A 36 -34.39 -21.05 -4.39
CA ILE A 36 -33.30 -20.73 -3.46
C ILE A 36 -33.40 -19.26 -3.06
N THR A 37 -33.58 -19.03 -1.76
CA THR A 37 -33.54 -17.71 -1.14
C THR A 37 -32.11 -17.34 -0.73
N PHE A 38 -31.81 -16.03 -0.65
CA PHE A 38 -30.49 -15.53 -0.27
C PHE A 38 -30.05 -16.02 1.12
N SER A 39 -30.97 -16.10 2.08
CA SER A 39 -30.72 -16.66 3.41
C SER A 39 -30.41 -18.17 3.36
N GLY A 40 -30.98 -18.89 2.40
CA GLY A 40 -30.70 -20.31 2.15
C GLY A 40 -29.28 -20.61 1.69
N LEU A 41 -28.51 -19.58 1.27
CA LEU A 41 -27.08 -19.72 0.96
C LEU A 41 -26.21 -19.92 2.21
N PHE A 42 -26.71 -19.52 3.37
CA PHE A 42 -25.96 -19.50 4.61
C PHE A 42 -26.53 -20.53 5.58
N ARG A 43 -25.65 -21.31 6.21
CA ARG A 43 -26.04 -22.19 7.31
C ARG A 43 -26.59 -21.36 8.47
N GLU A 44 -27.56 -21.91 9.19
CA GLU A 44 -28.08 -21.30 10.41
C GLU A 44 -26.94 -20.93 11.39
N GLY A 45 -26.98 -19.70 11.91
CA GLY A 45 -25.94 -19.15 12.79
C GLY A 45 -24.63 -18.74 12.11
N ALA A 46 -24.53 -18.76 10.76
CA ALA A 46 -23.33 -18.31 10.05
C ALA A 46 -23.14 -16.79 10.06
N MET A 47 -24.24 -16.01 10.04
CA MET A 47 -24.21 -14.54 9.99
C MET A 47 -23.37 -13.89 11.11
N PRO A 48 -23.58 -14.17 12.40
CA PRO A 48 -22.76 -13.56 13.46
C PRO A 48 -21.29 -13.98 13.37
N LYS A 49 -21.01 -15.22 12.95
CA LYS A 49 -19.63 -15.71 12.75
C LYS A 49 -18.93 -14.96 11.61
N LEU A 50 -19.65 -14.69 10.52
CA LEU A 50 -19.14 -13.89 9.39
C LEU A 50 -18.82 -12.46 9.83
N VAL A 51 -19.69 -11.82 10.61
CA VAL A 51 -19.43 -10.46 11.12
C VAL A 51 -18.16 -10.44 11.95
N ILE A 52 -17.99 -11.37 12.89
CA ILE A 52 -16.78 -11.48 13.71
C ILE A 52 -15.54 -11.71 12.84
N PHE A 53 -15.65 -12.60 11.83
CA PHE A 53 -14.58 -12.86 10.89
C PHE A 53 -14.15 -11.62 10.12
N PHE A 54 -15.10 -10.85 9.56
CA PHE A 54 -14.78 -9.62 8.84
C PHE A 54 -14.14 -8.57 9.74
N LEU A 55 -14.60 -8.43 10.98
CA LEU A 55 -13.99 -7.52 11.95
C LEU A 55 -12.54 -7.91 12.26
N LEU A 56 -12.26 -9.20 12.47
CA LEU A 56 -10.91 -9.69 12.72
C LEU A 56 -9.99 -9.47 11.51
N VAL A 57 -10.43 -9.86 10.31
CA VAL A 57 -9.65 -9.69 9.09
C VAL A 57 -9.37 -8.22 8.82
N ALA A 58 -10.38 -7.35 8.94
CA ALA A 58 -10.22 -5.91 8.73
C ALA A 58 -9.29 -5.25 9.75
N ALA A 59 -9.23 -5.75 10.99
CA ALA A 59 -8.32 -5.25 12.02
C ALA A 59 -6.87 -5.70 11.79
N ILE A 60 -6.65 -6.95 11.34
CA ILE A 60 -5.31 -7.51 11.13
C ILE A 60 -4.68 -6.96 9.85
N TYR A 61 -5.46 -6.79 8.79
CA TYR A 61 -4.94 -6.47 7.46
C TYR A 61 -4.06 -5.20 7.39
N PRO A 62 -4.43 -4.05 8.00
CA PRO A 62 -3.60 -2.84 7.99
C PRO A 62 -2.25 -3.01 8.68
N ALA A 63 -2.19 -3.86 9.71
CA ALA A 63 -0.96 -4.11 10.46
C ALA A 63 0.07 -4.88 9.62
N LEU A 64 -0.39 -5.73 8.70
CA LEU A 64 0.48 -6.54 7.84
C LEU A 64 0.95 -5.76 6.60
N GLY A 65 0.11 -4.88 6.05
CA GLY A 65 0.37 -4.23 4.77
C GLY A 65 1.33 -3.04 4.82
N PHE A 66 1.40 -2.29 5.93
CA PHE A 66 2.16 -1.04 6.01
C PHE A 66 3.36 -1.14 6.93
N VAL A 67 4.40 -0.37 6.62
CA VAL A 67 5.63 -0.32 7.41
C VAL A 67 6.16 1.09 7.46
N LYS A 68 6.86 1.41 8.56
CA LYS A 68 7.75 2.55 8.65
C LYS A 68 9.18 2.01 8.68
N ARG A 69 10.00 2.38 7.70
CA ARG A 69 11.41 1.98 7.61
C ARG A 69 12.29 3.19 7.84
N LYS A 70 13.32 3.03 8.67
CA LYS A 70 14.41 3.99 8.78
C LYS A 70 15.35 3.80 7.59
N PHE A 71 15.63 4.87 6.89
CA PHE A 71 16.49 4.88 5.71
C PHE A 71 17.67 5.81 5.95
N HIS A 72 18.87 5.25 6.02
CA HIS A 72 20.09 5.98 6.27
C HIS A 72 20.68 6.43 4.94
N LEU A 73 20.96 7.73 4.82
CA LEU A 73 21.66 8.32 3.69
C LEU A 73 23.02 8.84 4.17
N ASN A 74 24.06 8.71 3.35
CA ASN A 74 25.38 9.26 3.62
C ASN A 74 25.42 10.75 3.23
N GLY A 75 24.55 11.55 3.84
CA GLY A 75 24.38 12.97 3.55
C GLY A 75 22.91 13.40 3.57
N ASP A 76 22.68 14.67 3.25
CA ASP A 76 21.33 15.24 3.20
C ASP A 76 20.51 14.67 2.04
N TYR A 77 19.18 14.63 2.21
CA TYR A 77 18.24 14.20 1.18
C TYR A 77 18.47 14.93 -0.14
N SER A 78 18.78 16.23 -0.07
CA SER A 78 19.04 17.11 -1.21
C SER A 78 20.12 16.56 -2.15
N LYS A 79 21.15 15.89 -1.62
CA LYS A 79 22.25 15.30 -2.43
C LYS A 79 21.77 14.14 -3.30
N TYR A 80 20.79 13.38 -2.84
CA TYR A 80 20.28 12.18 -3.51
C TYR A 80 18.86 12.35 -4.04
N ALA A 81 18.28 13.55 -3.95
CA ALA A 81 16.89 13.82 -4.29
C ALA A 81 16.56 13.38 -5.72
N ASP A 82 17.40 13.74 -6.69
CA ASP A 82 17.21 13.37 -8.10
C ASP A 82 17.24 11.86 -8.30
N THR A 83 18.20 11.17 -7.68
CA THR A 83 18.30 9.70 -7.75
C THR A 83 17.07 9.02 -7.14
N ILE A 84 16.57 9.53 -6.01
CA ILE A 84 15.38 9.03 -5.35
C ILE A 84 14.16 9.25 -6.25
N GLU A 85 13.95 10.48 -6.74
CA GLU A 85 12.83 10.84 -7.60
C GLU A 85 12.82 10.04 -8.90
N ASP A 86 13.96 9.87 -9.56
CA ASP A 86 14.08 9.05 -10.77
C ASP A 86 13.80 7.57 -10.50
N THR A 87 14.29 7.03 -9.38
CA THR A 87 14.02 5.63 -9.00
C THR A 87 12.52 5.40 -8.74
N LEU A 88 11.85 6.36 -8.10
CA LEU A 88 10.42 6.32 -7.88
C LEU A 88 9.63 6.49 -9.19
N LYS A 89 10.09 7.36 -10.08
CA LYS A 89 9.52 7.56 -11.43
C LYS A 89 9.59 6.28 -12.25
N ASP A 90 10.73 5.59 -12.24
CA ASP A 90 10.91 4.27 -12.87
C ASP A 90 9.98 3.21 -12.27
N ALA A 91 9.69 3.32 -10.98
CA ALA A 91 8.71 2.45 -10.29
C ALA A 91 7.24 2.86 -10.56
N GLY A 92 7.00 3.90 -11.37
CA GLY A 92 5.67 4.38 -11.75
C GLY A 92 5.06 5.40 -10.79
N TYR A 93 5.85 5.97 -9.87
CA TYR A 93 5.43 6.98 -8.91
C TYR A 93 5.73 8.39 -9.40
N VAL A 94 4.95 9.35 -8.92
CA VAL A 94 5.09 10.78 -9.18
C VAL A 94 4.99 11.53 -7.87
N VAL A 95 5.60 12.72 -7.80
CA VAL A 95 5.51 13.61 -6.65
C VAL A 95 4.07 14.12 -6.54
N ASP A 96 3.43 13.87 -5.41
CA ASP A 96 2.07 14.36 -5.06
C ASP A 96 2.16 15.63 -4.23
N LYS A 97 3.09 15.65 -3.25
CA LYS A 97 3.40 16.83 -2.43
C LYS A 97 4.89 16.82 -2.08
N LYS A 98 5.57 17.96 -2.26
CA LYS A 98 6.94 18.19 -1.82
C LYS A 98 6.95 19.41 -0.90
N ASP A 99 7.52 19.23 0.27
CA ASP A 99 7.61 20.20 1.37
C ASP A 99 9.00 20.03 2.00
N ASP A 100 9.52 21.04 2.70
CA ASP A 100 10.86 20.97 3.28
C ASP A 100 10.98 19.86 4.35
N GLU A 101 9.87 19.53 4.99
CA GLU A 101 9.80 18.46 5.99
C GLU A 101 9.46 17.08 5.43
N LYS A 102 8.71 17.03 4.32
CA LYS A 102 8.05 15.79 3.87
C LYS A 102 7.90 15.75 2.36
N VAL A 103 8.25 14.61 1.77
CA VAL A 103 8.02 14.32 0.35
C VAL A 103 7.07 13.13 0.22
N ILE A 104 5.99 13.31 -0.54
CA ILE A 104 4.94 12.32 -0.75
C ILE A 104 4.89 11.96 -2.23
N PHE A 105 5.03 10.67 -2.50
CA PHE A 105 4.93 10.08 -3.83
C PHE A 105 3.66 9.24 -3.93
N ARG A 106 3.02 9.27 -5.10
CA ARG A 106 1.86 8.43 -5.43
C ARG A 106 2.03 7.79 -6.79
N HIS A 107 1.36 6.67 -7.00
CA HIS A 107 1.40 5.99 -8.28
C HIS A 107 0.72 6.85 -9.36
N SER A 108 1.36 7.01 -10.52
CA SER A 108 0.85 7.81 -11.65
C SER A 108 -0.49 7.32 -12.19
N LYS A 109 -0.63 5.99 -12.36
CA LYS A 109 -1.82 5.36 -12.95
C LYS A 109 -3.00 5.30 -11.98
N ALA A 110 -4.12 5.92 -12.34
CA ALA A 110 -5.36 5.92 -11.56
C ALA A 110 -5.89 4.49 -11.27
N MET A 111 -5.79 3.57 -12.23
CA MET A 111 -6.20 2.17 -12.04
C MET A 111 -5.39 1.49 -10.92
N THR A 112 -4.07 1.72 -10.87
CA THR A 112 -3.23 1.17 -9.80
C THR A 112 -3.55 1.80 -8.45
N ARG A 113 -3.86 3.10 -8.43
CA ARG A 113 -4.31 3.77 -7.20
C ARG A 113 -5.63 3.17 -6.70
N LEU A 114 -6.57 2.89 -7.60
CA LEU A 114 -7.87 2.29 -7.26
C LEU A 114 -7.71 0.87 -6.70
N THR A 115 -6.94 0.00 -7.36
CA THR A 115 -6.70 -1.39 -6.88
C THR A 115 -5.94 -1.41 -5.56
N ARG A 116 -5.18 -0.35 -5.25
CA ARG A 116 -4.49 -0.12 -3.98
C ARG A 116 -5.28 0.75 -3.01
N MET A 117 -6.56 1.02 -3.29
CA MET A 117 -7.46 1.76 -2.42
C MET A 117 -6.97 3.16 -2.02
N TYR A 118 -6.19 3.82 -2.90
CA TYR A 118 -5.54 5.10 -2.66
C TYR A 118 -4.59 5.13 -1.44
N GLU A 119 -4.19 3.97 -0.95
CA GLU A 119 -3.15 3.78 0.06
C GLU A 119 -1.79 3.48 -0.61
N ASP A 120 -1.62 3.91 -1.86
CA ASP A 120 -0.41 3.76 -2.65
C ASP A 120 0.69 4.75 -2.26
N ALA A 121 0.41 5.72 -1.37
CA ALA A 121 1.34 6.79 -1.05
C ALA A 121 2.59 6.28 -0.32
N ILE A 122 3.76 6.72 -0.79
CA ILE A 122 5.06 6.54 -0.12
C ILE A 122 5.49 7.91 0.40
N LYS A 123 5.80 7.99 1.69
CA LYS A 123 6.09 9.24 2.38
C LYS A 123 7.48 9.18 2.97
N PHE A 124 8.31 10.14 2.60
CA PHE A 124 9.61 10.39 3.20
C PHE A 124 9.43 11.52 4.22
N ASP A 125 9.73 11.22 5.48
CA ASP A 125 9.74 12.20 6.57
C ASP A 125 11.19 12.64 6.80
N LEU A 126 11.49 13.87 6.36
CA LEU A 126 12.82 14.49 6.38
C LEU A 126 13.11 15.15 7.74
N THR A 127 12.13 15.24 8.63
CA THR A 127 12.30 15.85 9.97
C THR A 127 13.16 15.00 10.91
N GLN A 128 13.42 13.75 10.56
CA GLN A 128 14.18 12.79 11.37
C GLN A 128 15.40 12.30 10.59
N ASP A 129 16.54 12.19 11.28
CA ASP A 129 17.72 11.49 10.81
C ASP A 129 17.92 10.23 11.66
N PRO A 130 17.84 9.01 11.08
CA PRO A 130 17.61 8.68 9.67
C PRO A 130 16.18 8.97 9.19
N ILE A 131 16.06 9.27 7.89
CA ILE A 131 14.78 9.55 7.22
C ILE A 131 13.82 8.38 7.43
N VAL A 132 12.57 8.70 7.78
CA VAL A 132 11.54 7.67 7.96
C VAL A 132 10.67 7.58 6.72
N VAL A 133 10.64 6.38 6.13
CA VAL A 133 9.83 6.07 4.95
C VAL A 133 8.61 5.25 5.36
N ASP A 134 7.42 5.82 5.16
CA ASP A 134 6.12 5.20 5.44
C ASP A 134 5.42 4.83 4.12
N GLY A 135 4.94 3.59 4.02
CA GLY A 135 4.22 3.13 2.85
C GLY A 135 3.86 1.64 2.92
N PHE A 136 3.38 1.11 1.78
CA PHE A 136 3.11 -0.31 1.65
C PHE A 136 4.41 -1.11 1.70
N ARG A 137 4.48 -2.13 2.58
CA ARG A 137 5.72 -2.84 2.93
C ARG A 137 6.50 -3.33 1.71
N LYS A 138 5.81 -3.98 0.78
CA LYS A 138 6.44 -4.52 -0.44
C LYS A 138 7.07 -3.43 -1.30
N ASP A 139 6.39 -2.29 -1.44
CA ASP A 139 6.87 -1.19 -2.29
C ASP A 139 8.03 -0.45 -1.60
N VAL A 140 7.89 -0.13 -0.32
CA VAL A 140 8.95 0.51 0.49
C VAL A 140 10.22 -0.34 0.44
N ASP A 141 10.12 -1.63 0.77
CA ASP A 141 11.29 -2.50 0.80
C ASP A 141 11.94 -2.64 -0.59
N ARG A 142 11.16 -2.65 -1.68
CA ARG A 142 11.68 -2.70 -3.06
C ARG A 142 12.36 -1.40 -3.46
N ILE A 143 11.72 -0.26 -3.19
CA ILE A 143 12.19 1.06 -3.60
C ILE A 143 13.44 1.43 -2.82
N LEU A 144 13.46 1.22 -1.50
CA LEU A 144 14.65 1.50 -0.69
C LEU A 144 15.86 0.69 -1.16
N ARG A 145 15.68 -0.60 -1.48
CA ARG A 145 16.77 -1.41 -2.05
C ARG A 145 17.26 -0.86 -3.40
N ALA A 146 16.36 -0.45 -4.27
CA ALA A 146 16.72 0.12 -5.57
C ALA A 146 17.46 1.46 -5.44
N ILE A 147 17.02 2.31 -4.51
CA ILE A 147 17.68 3.58 -4.21
C ILE A 147 19.08 3.33 -3.66
N SER A 148 19.22 2.49 -2.62
CA SER A 148 20.54 2.17 -2.05
C SER A 148 21.51 1.65 -3.10
N TYR A 149 21.05 0.74 -3.96
CA TYR A 149 21.88 0.20 -5.04
C TYR A 149 22.35 1.27 -6.03
N ARG A 150 21.47 2.22 -6.42
CA ARG A 150 21.84 3.31 -7.34
C ARG A 150 22.79 4.32 -6.70
N ILE A 151 22.60 4.63 -5.41
CA ILE A 151 23.48 5.52 -4.66
C ILE A 151 24.88 4.93 -4.54
N THR A 152 24.99 3.68 -4.07
CA THR A 152 26.29 3.02 -3.90
C THR A 152 27.06 2.94 -5.23
N ARG A 153 26.38 2.57 -6.31
CA ARG A 153 27.03 2.50 -7.62
C ARG A 153 27.47 3.87 -8.16
N GLY A 154 26.67 4.92 -7.95
CA GLY A 154 27.03 6.28 -8.34
C GLY A 154 28.23 6.83 -7.54
N GLU A 155 28.37 6.43 -6.27
CA GLU A 155 29.53 6.77 -5.45
C GLU A 155 30.81 6.05 -5.93
N GLU A 156 30.72 4.76 -6.24
CA GLU A 156 31.84 3.97 -6.80
C GLU A 156 32.34 4.56 -8.14
N GLU A 157 31.43 4.89 -9.05
CA GLU A 157 31.76 5.50 -10.35
C GLU A 157 32.48 6.86 -10.21
N ASN A 158 32.08 7.69 -9.23
CA ASN A 158 32.76 8.97 -8.96
C ASN A 158 34.16 8.77 -8.36
N THR A 159 34.31 7.86 -7.39
CA THR A 159 35.64 7.57 -6.81
C THR A 159 36.62 6.96 -7.80
N SER A 160 36.12 6.26 -8.82
CA SER A 160 36.95 5.65 -9.89
C SER A 160 37.45 6.69 -10.91
N ASN A 161 36.73 7.79 -11.10
CA ASN A 161 37.10 8.86 -12.02
C ASN A 161 38.08 9.89 -11.40
N GLU A 162 38.20 9.89 -10.08
CA GLU A 162 39.10 10.80 -9.34
C GLU A 162 40.47 10.17 -9.00
N ALA A 163 40.65 8.86 -9.26
CA ALA A 163 41.89 8.10 -9.04
C ALA A 163 42.69 7.91 -10.34
#